data_AF-A0A9X5X969-F1
#
_entry.id   AF-A0A9X5X969-F1
#
_cell.length_a   1.000
_cell.length_b   1.000
_cell.length_c   1.000
_cell.angle_alpha   90.00
_cell.angle_beta   90.00
_cell.angle_gamma   90.00
#
_symmetry.space_group_name_H-M   'P 1'
#
loop_
_entity.id
_entity.type
_entity.pdbx_description
1 polymer ?
#
loop_
_entity_poly.entity_id
_entity_poly.type
_entity_poly.pdbx_seq_one_letter_code
_entity_poly.pdbx_strand_id
1 'polypeptide(L)'
;SDASGNVVKNYDDSTETKEIVSSTTAEQLQSAMQTVVTQGTGTNAKISGATVGGKTGTAQHGEKNSKTPFAWFTSYAKSDSNGKEVAVAVIVEQSDAARSEVSGNGLAAPVAKAMMRAALKN
;
A
#
# COMPACT_ATOMS: atom_id res chain seq x y z
N SER A 1 5.40 30.38 -10.86
CA SER A 1 4.95 30.85 -9.54
C SER A 1 4.30 32.21 -9.71
N ASP A 2 2.97 32.26 -9.71
CA ASP A 2 2.19 33.47 -9.56
C ASP A 2 1.53 33.47 -8.17
N ALA A 3 1.45 34.66 -7.57
CA ALA A 3 1.23 34.86 -6.13
C ALA A 3 -0.27 34.95 -5.77
N SER A 4 -1.11 34.12 -6.36
CA SER A 4 -2.54 34.05 -6.04
C SER A 4 -3.00 32.62 -6.28
N GLY A 5 -2.77 31.77 -5.27
CA GLY A 5 -3.03 30.33 -5.27
C GLY A 5 -4.51 29.99 -5.40
N ASN A 6 -5.07 30.28 -6.56
CA ASN A 6 -6.38 29.80 -6.95
C ASN A 6 -6.24 28.30 -7.21
N VAL A 7 -6.93 27.50 -6.42
CA VAL A 7 -6.99 26.05 -6.60
C VAL A 7 -7.75 25.79 -7.90
N VAL A 8 -7.02 25.49 -8.97
CA VAL A 8 -7.62 25.07 -10.24
C VAL A 8 -7.96 23.58 -10.11
N LYS A 9 -9.27 23.31 -9.94
CA LYS A 9 -9.96 22.01 -9.88
C LYS A 9 -10.00 21.31 -8.52
N ASN A 10 -11.16 21.47 -7.87
CA ASN A 10 -11.71 20.50 -6.94
C ASN A 10 -12.46 19.42 -7.76
N TYR A 11 -12.08 18.15 -7.65
CA TYR A 11 -12.72 17.01 -8.33
C TYR A 11 -13.83 16.39 -7.45
N ASP A 12 -14.64 17.23 -6.80
CA ASP A 12 -15.56 16.80 -5.74
C ASP A 12 -16.96 16.41 -6.22
N ASP A 13 -17.18 16.30 -7.54
CA ASP A 13 -18.54 16.41 -8.09
C ASP A 13 -19.03 15.26 -9.00
N SER A 14 -18.44 14.05 -8.93
CA SER A 14 -19.12 12.81 -9.40
C SER A 14 -18.35 11.50 -9.16
N THR A 15 -17.74 11.26 -7.99
CA THR A 15 -17.37 9.87 -7.68
C THR A 15 -18.60 9.16 -7.15
N GLU A 16 -19.42 8.60 -8.05
CA GLU A 16 -20.41 7.60 -7.67
C GLU A 16 -19.66 6.48 -6.92
N THR A 17 -19.87 6.42 -5.61
CA THR A 17 -19.27 5.38 -4.78
C THR A 17 -20.07 4.12 -5.03
N LYS A 18 -19.55 3.27 -5.91
CA LYS A 18 -20.13 1.96 -6.19
C LYS A 18 -19.72 0.98 -5.09
N GLU A 19 -20.69 0.39 -4.41
CA GLU A 19 -20.43 -0.76 -3.55
C GLU A 19 -19.97 -1.94 -4.42
N ILE A 20 -18.70 -2.34 -4.26
CA ILE A 20 -18.10 -3.44 -5.03
C ILE A 20 -18.34 -4.79 -4.35
N VAL A 21 -18.37 -4.80 -3.01
CA VAL A 21 -18.59 -5.97 -2.16
C VAL A 21 -19.39 -5.57 -0.93
N SER A 22 -20.08 -6.53 -0.30
CA SER A 22 -20.78 -6.30 0.95
C SER A 22 -19.82 -5.90 2.09
N SER A 23 -20.33 -5.16 3.08
CA SER A 23 -19.58 -4.79 4.29
C SER A 23 -18.93 -6.00 4.96
N THR A 24 -19.67 -7.10 5.13
CA THR A 24 -19.15 -8.35 5.71
C THR A 24 -17.99 -8.93 4.89
N THR A 25 -18.07 -8.88 3.57
CA THR A 25 -16.98 -9.36 2.70
C THR A 25 -15.76 -8.45 2.83
N ALA A 26 -15.96 -7.14 2.90
CA ALA A 26 -14.88 -6.17 3.11
C ALA A 26 -14.18 -6.37 4.46
N GLU A 27 -14.93 -6.59 5.54
CA GLU A 27 -14.40 -6.88 6.88
C GLU A 27 -13.55 -8.16 6.90
N GLN A 28 -14.04 -9.22 6.25
CA GLN A 28 -13.28 -10.47 6.11
C GLN A 28 -11.99 -10.27 5.32
N LEU A 29 -12.04 -9.52 4.22
CA LEU A 29 -10.87 -9.19 3.42
C LEU A 29 -9.86 -8.36 4.22
N GLN A 30 -10.34 -7.37 4.98
CA GLN A 30 -9.50 -6.56 5.86
C GLN A 30 -8.80 -7.41 6.92
N SER A 31 -9.52 -8.34 7.56
CA SER A 31 -8.95 -9.28 8.53
C SER A 31 -7.87 -10.18 7.91
N ALA A 32 -8.12 -10.71 6.71
CA ALA A 32 -7.13 -11.48 5.97
C ALA A 32 -5.88 -10.65 5.64
N MET A 33 -6.05 -9.41 5.18
CA MET A 33 -4.94 -8.49 4.88
C MET A 33 -4.17 -8.08 6.14
N GLN A 34 -4.82 -7.93 7.28
CA GLN A 34 -4.16 -7.70 8.57
C GLN A 34 -3.32 -8.91 8.96
N THR A 35 -3.83 -10.13 8.76
CA THR A 35 -3.08 -11.37 9.04
C THR A 35 -1.77 -11.45 8.25
N VAL A 36 -1.77 -11.00 6.98
CA VAL A 36 -0.54 -10.93 6.17
C VAL A 36 0.51 -10.02 6.81
N VAL A 37 0.09 -8.92 7.42
CA VAL A 37 0.99 -7.96 8.08
C VAL A 37 1.36 -8.42 9.49
N THR A 38 0.46 -9.07 10.23
CA THR A 38 0.71 -9.49 11.61
C THR A 38 1.54 -10.77 11.70
N GLN A 39 1.29 -11.73 10.80
CA GLN A 39 1.84 -13.09 10.88
C GLN A 39 2.42 -13.59 9.54
N GLY A 40 2.18 -12.89 8.43
CA GLY A 40 2.52 -13.37 7.10
C GLY A 40 3.72 -12.68 6.45
N THR A 41 3.65 -12.58 5.13
CA THR A 41 4.74 -12.08 4.29
C THR A 41 4.82 -10.55 4.22
N GLY A 42 3.98 -9.80 4.94
CA GLY A 42 3.95 -8.33 4.92
C GLY A 42 4.42 -7.69 6.23
N THR A 43 5.13 -8.42 7.08
CA THR A 43 5.47 -8.01 8.46
C THR A 43 6.26 -6.71 8.56
N ASN A 44 7.02 -6.34 7.53
CA ASN A 44 7.76 -5.07 7.51
C ASN A 44 6.84 -3.84 7.44
N ALA A 45 5.57 -4.01 7.07
CA ALA A 45 4.60 -2.94 7.00
C ALA A 45 3.98 -2.55 8.37
N LYS A 46 4.23 -3.33 9.43
CA LYS A 46 3.66 -3.07 10.78
C LYS A 46 3.96 -1.66 11.29
N ILE A 47 2.94 -0.97 11.80
CA ILE A 47 3.04 0.33 12.45
C ILE A 47 2.46 0.18 13.86
N SER A 48 3.20 0.60 14.89
CA SER A 48 2.69 0.62 16.26
C SER A 48 1.68 1.76 16.41
N GLY A 49 0.54 1.48 17.07
CA GLY A 49 -0.57 2.43 17.25
C GLY A 49 -1.44 2.62 16.00
N ALA A 50 -1.34 1.69 15.03
CA ALA A 50 -2.23 1.66 13.88
C ALA A 50 -2.53 0.22 13.46
N THR A 51 -3.78 -0.02 13.08
CA THR A 51 -4.20 -1.23 12.39
C THR A 51 -3.73 -1.17 10.94
N VAL A 52 -2.92 -2.13 10.50
CA VAL A 52 -2.35 -2.18 9.14
C VAL A 52 -2.75 -3.48 8.45
N GLY A 53 -3.29 -3.37 7.24
CA GLY A 53 -3.51 -4.51 6.35
C GLY A 53 -2.80 -4.29 5.02
N GLY A 54 -2.31 -5.36 4.40
CA GLY A 54 -1.68 -5.24 3.10
C GLY A 54 -1.42 -6.59 2.43
N LYS A 55 -1.07 -6.53 1.15
CA LYS A 55 -0.71 -7.71 0.37
C LYS A 55 0.50 -7.42 -0.50
N THR A 56 1.48 -8.31 -0.41
CA THR A 56 2.63 -8.37 -1.30
C THR A 56 2.25 -9.01 -2.63
N GLY A 57 2.76 -8.48 -3.72
CA GLY A 57 2.82 -9.18 -5.00
C GLY A 57 4.23 -9.12 -5.58
N THR A 58 4.58 -10.18 -6.28
CA THR A 58 5.82 -10.31 -7.04
C THR A 58 5.43 -10.81 -8.41
N ALA A 59 5.73 -10.06 -9.47
CA ALA A 59 5.59 -10.53 -10.84
C ALA A 59 6.97 -10.90 -11.39
N GLN A 60 7.12 -12.16 -11.80
CA GLN A 60 8.30 -12.61 -12.53
C GLN A 60 8.26 -12.05 -13.96
N HIS A 61 9.38 -11.53 -14.46
CA HIS A 61 9.47 -10.95 -15.81
C HIS A 61 10.49 -11.70 -16.68
N GLY A 62 10.14 -11.90 -17.96
CA GLY A 62 10.99 -12.52 -18.99
C GLY A 62 10.91 -14.05 -19.10
N GLU A 63 11.21 -14.60 -20.29
CA GLU A 63 11.34 -16.05 -20.48
C GLU A 63 12.44 -16.60 -19.56
N LYS A 64 12.15 -17.70 -18.86
CA LYS A 64 13.08 -18.37 -17.92
C LYS A 64 13.70 -17.42 -16.87
N ASN A 65 12.94 -16.43 -16.39
CA ASN A 65 13.37 -15.41 -15.41
C ASN A 65 14.40 -14.40 -15.94
N SER A 66 14.59 -14.24 -17.25
CA SER A 66 15.67 -13.41 -17.81
C SER A 66 15.67 -11.93 -17.39
N LYS A 67 14.58 -11.39 -16.83
CA LYS A 67 14.46 -9.97 -16.47
C LYS A 67 14.10 -9.76 -15.00
N THR A 68 14.37 -8.56 -14.50
CA THR A 68 14.18 -8.19 -13.09
C THR A 68 12.70 -8.24 -12.69
N PRO A 69 12.36 -8.83 -11.54
CA PRO A 69 10.97 -8.93 -11.10
C PRO A 69 10.41 -7.57 -10.67
N PHE A 70 9.11 -7.38 -10.90
CA PHE A 70 8.37 -6.27 -10.31
C PHE A 70 7.91 -6.66 -8.91
N ALA A 71 8.17 -5.80 -7.93
CA ALA A 71 7.67 -5.97 -6.57
C ALA A 71 6.63 -4.88 -6.30
N TRP A 72 5.47 -5.27 -5.76
CA TRP A 72 4.49 -4.31 -5.31
C TRP A 72 3.93 -4.66 -3.93
N PHE A 73 3.40 -3.63 -3.28
CA PHE A 73 2.69 -3.75 -2.03
C PHE A 73 1.51 -2.80 -2.01
N THR A 74 0.32 -3.36 -1.83
CA THR A 74 -0.92 -2.59 -1.64
C THR A 74 -1.33 -2.72 -0.18
N SER A 75 -1.57 -1.59 0.49
CA SER A 75 -1.85 -1.56 1.92
C SER A 75 -2.76 -0.43 2.33
N TYR A 76 -3.33 -0.57 3.52
CA TYR A 76 -3.99 0.50 4.24
C TYR A 76 -3.50 0.53 5.69
N ALA A 77 -3.65 1.69 6.33
CA ALA A 77 -3.48 1.84 7.76
C ALA A 77 -4.58 2.71 8.35
N LYS A 78 -5.03 2.34 9.56
CA LYS A 78 -5.97 3.07 10.39
C LYS A 78 -5.32 3.38 11.73
N SER A 79 -5.24 4.65 12.08
CA SER A 79 -4.72 5.08 13.38
C SER A 79 -5.67 4.69 14.50
N ASP A 80 -5.13 4.06 15.55
CA ASP A 80 -5.94 3.60 16.69
C ASP A 80 -6.38 4.77 17.58
N SER A 81 -5.67 5.91 17.53
CA SER A 81 -5.92 7.06 18.42
C SER A 81 -7.01 8.02 17.92
N ASN A 82 -7.14 8.19 16.61
CA ASN A 82 -8.03 9.18 16.01
C ASN A 82 -8.85 8.63 14.83
N GLY A 83 -8.72 7.33 14.52
CA GLY A 83 -9.45 6.68 13.44
C GLY A 83 -9.05 7.13 12.03
N LYS A 84 -7.98 7.93 11.87
CA LYS A 84 -7.52 8.40 10.56
C LYS A 84 -7.10 7.23 9.69
N GLU A 85 -7.50 7.23 8.43
CA GLU A 85 -7.25 6.14 7.47
C GLU A 85 -6.45 6.61 6.26
N VAL A 86 -5.62 5.72 5.71
CA VAL A 86 -4.85 5.94 4.49
C VAL A 86 -4.70 4.64 3.72
N ALA A 87 -4.80 4.69 2.38
CA ALA A 87 -4.43 3.60 1.48
C ALA A 87 -3.18 3.99 0.68
N VAL A 88 -2.26 3.05 0.49
CA VAL A 88 -0.99 3.23 -0.21
C VAL A 88 -0.72 2.02 -1.12
N ALA A 89 -0.39 2.29 -2.38
CA ALA A 89 0.14 1.30 -3.31
C ALA A 89 1.55 1.70 -3.73
N VAL A 90 2.50 0.77 -3.59
CA VAL A 90 3.89 0.96 -3.99
C VAL A 90 4.21 -0.07 -5.06
N ILE A 91 4.77 0.39 -6.17
CA ILE A 91 5.35 -0.44 -7.22
C ILE A 91 6.83 -0.09 -7.31
N VAL A 92 7.67 -1.11 -7.25
CA VAL A 92 9.12 -0.98 -7.39
C VAL A 92 9.52 -1.68 -8.68
N GLU A 93 9.94 -0.88 -9.64
CA GLU A 93 10.60 -1.33 -10.86
C GLU A 93 12.10 -1.23 -10.63
N GLN A 94 12.84 -2.34 -10.69
CA GLN A 94 14.31 -2.31 -10.66
C GLN A 94 14.85 -2.81 -12.00
N SER A 95 15.70 -2.03 -12.65
CA SER A 95 16.47 -2.45 -13.82
C SER A 95 17.79 -3.12 -13.44
N ASP A 96 18.39 -2.79 -12.29
CA ASP A 96 19.83 -3.03 -12.03
C ASP A 96 20.18 -3.64 -10.65
N ALA A 97 19.21 -4.06 -9.84
CA ALA A 97 19.49 -4.60 -8.49
C ALA A 97 19.68 -6.12 -8.49
N ALA A 98 20.60 -6.59 -7.64
CA ALA A 98 20.91 -8.00 -7.46
C ALA A 98 19.64 -8.84 -7.27
N ARG A 99 19.47 -9.81 -8.18
CA ARG A 99 18.32 -10.69 -8.42
C ARG A 99 17.79 -11.48 -7.21
N SER A 100 18.44 -11.37 -6.06
CA SER A 100 18.26 -12.26 -4.92
C SER A 100 17.42 -11.68 -3.77
N GLU A 101 17.06 -10.39 -3.78
CA GLU A 101 16.34 -9.78 -2.64
C GLU A 101 15.11 -8.92 -3.03
N VAL A 102 14.72 -8.92 -4.30
CA VAL A 102 13.57 -8.15 -4.80
C VAL A 102 12.26 -8.84 -4.42
N SER A 103 11.78 -8.58 -3.20
CA SER A 103 10.48 -9.06 -2.72
C SER A 103 9.58 -7.89 -2.30
N GLY A 104 8.26 -8.06 -2.45
CA GLY A 104 7.28 -7.07 -1.99
C GLY A 104 7.42 -6.71 -0.50
N ASN A 105 7.92 -7.63 0.34
CA ASN A 105 8.18 -7.36 1.76
C ASN A 105 9.51 -6.65 2.03
N GLY A 106 10.54 -6.93 1.22
CA GLY A 106 11.88 -6.38 1.42
C GLY A 106 12.00 -4.93 0.96
N LEU A 107 11.31 -4.56 -0.13
CA LEU A 107 11.45 -3.24 -0.75
C LEU A 107 10.15 -2.42 -0.68
N ALA A 108 9.03 -2.96 -1.17
CA ALA A 108 7.79 -2.19 -1.30
C ALA A 108 7.10 -1.93 0.06
N ALA A 109 7.10 -2.90 0.97
CA ALA A 109 6.46 -2.77 2.29
C ALA A 109 7.10 -1.70 3.20
N PRO A 110 8.44 -1.56 3.30
CA PRO A 110 9.06 -0.45 4.04
C PRO A 110 8.71 0.94 3.50
N VAL A 111 8.66 1.09 2.18
CA VAL A 111 8.25 2.35 1.53
C VAL A 111 6.80 2.67 1.88
N ALA A 112 5.90 1.68 1.75
CA ALA A 112 4.50 1.84 2.11
C ALA A 112 4.33 2.23 3.58
N LYS A 113 5.08 1.59 4.49
CA LYS A 113 5.09 1.94 5.92
C LYS A 113 5.50 3.39 6.16
N ALA A 114 6.54 3.88 5.49
CA ALA A 114 6.98 5.27 5.65
C ALA A 114 5.89 6.26 5.22
N MET A 115 5.26 6.01 4.06
CA MET A 115 4.16 6.81 3.54
C MET A 115 2.94 6.80 4.47
N MET A 116 2.52 5.61 4.94
CA MET A 116 1.41 5.47 5.87
C MET A 116 1.68 6.21 7.20
N ARG A 117 2.88 6.07 7.77
CA ARG A 117 3.25 6.82 8.99
C ARG A 117 3.21 8.33 8.80
N ALA A 118 3.66 8.83 7.64
CA ALA A 118 3.61 10.26 7.34
C ALA A 118 2.16 10.74 7.22
N ALA A 119 1.31 9.99 6.51
CA ALA A 119 -0.09 10.31 6.33
C ALA A 119 -0.89 10.29 7.65
N LEU A 120 -0.59 9.37 8.56
CA LEU A 120 -1.29 9.23 9.85
C LEU A 120 -0.88 10.28 10.90
N LYS A 121 0.30 10.89 10.76
CA LYS A 121 0.80 11.92 11.70
C LYS A 121 0.22 13.32 11.46
N ASN A 122 -0.23 13.59 10.23
CA ASN A 122 -0.78 14.88 9.84
C ASN A 122 -2.25 15.02 10.20
#